data_AF-A0A925VX55-F1
#
_entry.id   AF-A0A925VX55-F1
#
_cell.length_a   1.000
_cell.length_b   1.000
_cell.length_c   1.000
_cell.angle_alpha   90.00
_cell.angle_beta   90.00
_cell.angle_gamma   90.00
#
_symmetry.space_group_name_H-M   'P 1'
#
loop_
_entity.id
_entity.type
_entity.pdbx_description
1 polymer ?
#
loop_
_entity_poly.entity_id
_entity_poly.type
_entity_poly.pdbx_seq_one_letter_code
_entity_poly.pdbx_strand_id
1 'polypeptide(L)'
;MKAGIILMTIATALSAMACSNPLDASPGGTVNISVQQSLTGQTTSAGTFVLTGAFYDEGATTEELTFGGALTEPTVPITFKRVLTGRRGTVTITGSAVLAWTSATAGTLTGTWSIQAPNGAYQKGSGSLSGTANFGVTPPTATLKYVGVVNN
;
A
#
# COMPACT_ATOMS: atom_id res chain seq x y z
N MET A 1 -5.14 61.39 -38.69
CA MET A 1 -6.45 60.72 -38.71
C MET A 1 -6.51 59.79 -39.92
N LYS A 2 -6.40 58.48 -39.69
CA LYS A 2 -6.69 57.47 -40.71
C LYS A 2 -7.15 56.22 -39.97
N ALA A 3 -8.46 55.99 -40.01
CA ALA A 3 -9.13 54.82 -39.49
C ALA A 3 -9.01 53.69 -40.52
N GLY A 4 -8.75 52.47 -40.02
CA GLY A 4 -8.78 51.24 -40.80
C GLY A 4 -9.12 50.10 -39.84
N ILE A 5 -10.41 49.75 -39.79
CA ILE A 5 -10.96 48.65 -39.00
C ILE A 5 -10.49 47.34 -39.61
N ILE A 6 -9.77 46.52 -38.84
CA ILE A 6 -9.47 45.14 -39.19
C ILE A 6 -10.40 44.26 -38.34
N LEU A 7 -11.42 43.71 -39.00
CA LEU A 7 -12.21 42.60 -38.50
C LEU A 7 -11.65 41.33 -39.16
N MET A 8 -10.96 40.48 -38.39
CA MET A 8 -10.70 39.11 -38.80
C MET A 8 -10.73 38.21 -37.57
N THR A 9 -11.93 37.70 -37.30
CA THR A 9 -12.17 36.63 -36.34
C THR A 9 -11.76 35.31 -37.00
N ILE A 10 -10.70 34.67 -36.52
CA ILE A 10 -10.48 33.24 -36.71
C ILE A 10 -10.31 32.64 -35.33
N ALA A 11 -11.34 31.88 -34.94
CA ALA A 11 -11.34 31.03 -33.77
C ALA A 11 -10.58 29.73 -34.05
N THR A 12 -10.24 29.04 -32.95
CA THR A 12 -9.93 27.62 -32.82
C THR A 12 -8.58 27.12 -33.32
N ALA A 13 -7.62 27.06 -32.39
CA ALA A 13 -6.93 25.82 -32.05
C ALA A 13 -6.30 25.97 -30.66
N LEU A 14 -7.08 25.76 -29.59
CA LEU A 14 -6.46 25.27 -28.36
C LEU A 14 -5.97 23.87 -28.68
N SER A 15 -4.67 23.73 -28.91
CA SER A 15 -4.00 22.44 -28.84
C SER A 15 -4.12 21.95 -27.40
N ALA A 16 -5.22 21.27 -27.11
CA ALA A 16 -5.30 20.35 -25.98
C ALA A 16 -4.25 19.28 -26.25
N MET A 17 -3.02 19.52 -25.78
CA MET A 17 -2.04 18.46 -25.60
C MET A 17 -2.68 17.50 -24.61
N ALA A 18 -3.29 16.46 -25.17
CA ALA A 18 -3.92 15.39 -24.44
C ALA A 18 -2.95 14.85 -23.41
N CYS A 19 -3.41 14.85 -22.16
CA CYS A 19 -2.79 14.18 -21.04
C CYS A 19 -2.36 12.77 -21.44
N SER A 20 -1.06 12.55 -21.46
CA SER A 20 -0.49 11.22 -21.27
C SER A 20 0.73 11.42 -20.40
N ASN A 21 0.52 11.57 -19.09
CA ASN A 21 1.57 11.22 -18.15
C ASN A 21 1.65 9.69 -18.21
N PRO A 22 2.70 9.11 -18.83
CA PRO A 22 2.92 7.68 -18.76
C PRO A 22 3.57 7.45 -17.40
N LEU A 23 2.77 7.46 -16.33
CA LEU A 23 3.16 6.66 -15.17
C LEU A 23 2.87 5.24 -15.61
N ASP A 24 3.89 4.65 -16.25
CA ASP A 24 3.91 3.35 -16.91
C ASP A 24 2.88 2.39 -16.34
N ALA A 25 2.02 1.86 -17.23
CA ALA A 25 1.28 0.65 -16.95
C ALA A 25 2.31 -0.37 -16.47
N SER A 26 2.34 -0.62 -15.15
CA SER A 26 3.36 -1.48 -14.57
C SER A 26 3.21 -2.83 -15.26
N PRO A 27 4.23 -3.40 -15.91
CA PRO A 27 4.11 -4.77 -16.35
C PRO A 27 3.82 -5.61 -15.12
N GLY A 28 2.74 -6.40 -15.15
CA GLY A 28 2.44 -7.34 -14.07
C GLY A 28 3.68 -8.20 -13.77
N GLY A 29 3.88 -8.57 -12.51
CA GLY A 29 5.05 -9.33 -12.10
C GLY A 29 5.18 -9.47 -10.59
N THR A 30 6.24 -10.14 -10.17
CA THR A 30 6.55 -10.37 -8.76
C THR A 30 6.85 -9.05 -8.04
N VAL A 31 6.26 -8.88 -6.87
CA VAL A 31 6.51 -7.75 -5.97
C VAL A 31 6.94 -8.22 -4.59
N ASN A 32 7.81 -7.44 -3.96
CA ASN A 32 8.18 -7.58 -2.56
C ASN A 32 7.91 -6.26 -1.86
N ILE A 33 7.05 -6.27 -0.84
CA ILE A 33 6.74 -5.09 -0.03
C ILE A 33 7.28 -5.31 1.37
N SER A 34 8.23 -4.48 1.79
CA SER A 34 8.73 -4.46 3.17
C SER A 34 8.06 -3.33 3.92
N VAL A 35 7.58 -3.59 5.13
CA VAL A 35 6.95 -2.59 6.00
C VAL A 35 7.59 -2.60 7.38
N GLN A 36 7.83 -1.41 7.89
CA GLN A 36 8.17 -1.16 9.30
C GLN A 36 7.11 -0.23 9.87
N GLN A 37 6.51 -0.63 10.99
CA GLN A 37 5.39 0.11 11.56
C GLN A 37 5.32 -0.01 13.08
N SER A 38 4.56 0.89 13.68
CA SER A 38 4.23 0.89 15.10
C SER A 38 2.72 0.98 15.30
N LEU A 39 2.22 0.40 16.39
CA LEU A 39 0.84 0.63 16.80
C LEU A 39 0.64 2.11 17.17
N THR A 40 -0.43 2.70 16.63
CA THR A 40 -0.90 4.06 16.92
C THR A 40 -2.14 4.06 17.81
N GLY A 41 -2.74 2.89 17.98
CA GLY A 41 -3.90 2.62 18.82
C GLY A 41 -4.02 1.11 19.05
N GLN A 42 -5.10 0.67 19.71
CA GLN A 42 -5.29 -0.75 20.02
C GLN A 42 -5.39 -1.63 18.76
N THR A 43 -5.95 -1.09 17.69
CA THR A 43 -6.23 -1.81 16.43
C THR A 43 -5.71 -1.06 15.19
N THR A 44 -4.88 -0.04 15.38
CA THR A 44 -4.35 0.76 14.28
C THR A 44 -2.84 0.81 14.33
N SER A 45 -2.20 0.81 13.16
CA SER A 45 -0.76 0.96 13.02
C SER A 45 -0.41 1.94 11.90
N ALA A 46 0.78 2.53 11.98
CA ALA A 46 1.30 3.41 10.95
C ALA A 46 2.82 3.22 10.81
N GLY A 47 3.34 3.49 9.62
CA GLY A 47 4.74 3.26 9.33
C GLY A 47 5.14 3.62 7.91
N THR A 48 6.19 2.97 7.42
CA THR A 48 6.72 3.14 6.07
C THR A 48 6.72 1.83 5.31
N PHE A 49 6.68 1.92 3.99
CA PHE A 49 6.87 0.77 3.11
C PHE A 49 7.90 1.05 2.03
N VAL A 50 8.50 -0.03 1.55
CA VAL A 50 9.30 -0.07 0.33
C VAL A 50 8.82 -1.26 -0.51
N LEU A 51 8.46 -1.00 -1.75
CA LEU A 51 8.05 -1.97 -2.76
C LEU A 51 9.15 -2.11 -3.80
N THR A 52 9.53 -3.34 -4.11
CA THR A 52 10.51 -3.70 -5.15
C THR A 52 10.00 -4.84 -6.04
N GLY A 53 10.66 -5.11 -7.16
CA GLY A 53 10.32 -6.19 -8.09
C GLY A 53 9.85 -5.62 -9.43
N ALA A 54 8.61 -5.91 -9.83
CA ALA A 54 8.00 -5.42 -11.07
C ALA A 54 8.06 -3.89 -11.22
N PHE A 55 8.06 -3.18 -10.10
CA PHE A 55 8.33 -1.75 -10.05
C PHE A 55 8.90 -1.36 -8.67
N TYR A 56 9.33 -0.12 -8.56
CA TYR A 56 9.71 0.49 -7.28
C TYR A 56 8.65 1.49 -6.83
N ASP A 57 8.30 1.45 -5.54
CA ASP A 57 7.61 2.55 -4.87
C ASP A 57 7.95 2.54 -3.37
N GLU A 58 7.81 3.68 -2.73
CA GLU A 58 8.06 3.83 -1.30
C GLU A 58 7.17 4.94 -0.74
N GLY A 59 6.90 4.87 0.56
CA GLY A 59 6.13 5.91 1.21
C GLY A 59 5.58 5.50 2.57
N ALA A 60 4.44 6.06 2.90
CA ALA A 60 3.78 5.85 4.19
C ALA A 60 2.74 4.72 4.10
N THR A 61 2.49 4.07 5.23
CA THR A 61 1.42 3.09 5.38
C THR A 61 0.60 3.37 6.63
N THR A 62 -0.70 3.12 6.54
CA THR A 62 -1.60 2.99 7.69
C THR A 62 -2.33 1.66 7.61
N GLU A 63 -2.73 1.14 8.77
CA GLU A 63 -3.42 -0.15 8.83
C GLU A 63 -4.44 -0.17 9.96
N GLU A 64 -5.56 -0.83 9.67
CA GLU A 64 -6.57 -1.25 10.63
C GLU A 64 -6.49 -2.78 10.78
N LEU A 65 -6.50 -3.22 12.03
CA LEU A 65 -6.39 -4.61 12.45
C LEU A 65 -7.70 -5.06 13.11
N THR A 66 -8.06 -6.31 12.92
CA THR A 66 -9.08 -6.99 13.73
C THR A 66 -8.47 -8.26 14.29
N PHE A 67 -8.43 -8.37 15.61
CA PHE A 67 -7.98 -9.57 16.30
C PHE A 67 -9.17 -10.52 16.51
N GLY A 68 -9.04 -11.75 16.04
CA GLY A 68 -10.04 -12.81 16.19
C GLY A 68 -10.00 -13.54 17.54
N GLY A 69 -9.23 -13.03 18.51
CA GLY A 69 -9.06 -13.63 19.83
C GLY A 69 -8.28 -12.71 20.77
N ALA A 70 -8.15 -13.12 22.03
CA ALA A 70 -7.38 -12.38 23.02
C ALA A 70 -5.88 -12.44 22.70
N LEU A 71 -5.14 -11.35 22.94
CA LEU A 71 -3.68 -11.31 22.75
C LEU A 71 -2.89 -12.19 23.73
N THR A 72 -3.57 -12.80 24.71
CA THR A 72 -3.01 -13.79 25.64
C THR A 72 -3.03 -15.21 25.07
N GLU A 73 -3.74 -15.46 23.97
CA GLU A 73 -3.80 -16.77 23.34
C GLU A 73 -2.48 -17.09 22.61
N PRO A 74 -2.03 -18.36 22.58
CA PRO A 74 -0.78 -18.76 21.90
C PRO A 74 -0.73 -18.35 20.42
N THR A 75 -1.89 -18.37 19.77
CA THR A 75 -2.08 -17.92 18.39
C THR A 75 -3.31 -17.04 18.28
N VAL A 76 -3.19 -15.93 17.57
CA VAL A 76 -4.28 -14.95 17.38
C VAL A 76 -4.51 -14.75 15.88
N PRO A 77 -5.69 -15.12 15.35
CA PRO A 77 -6.07 -14.77 13.99
C PRO A 77 -6.20 -13.25 13.86
N ILE A 78 -5.73 -12.71 12.75
CA ILE A 78 -5.76 -11.28 12.43
C ILE A 78 -6.33 -11.13 11.03
N THR A 79 -7.28 -10.21 10.85
CA THR A 79 -7.57 -9.64 9.53
C THR A 79 -7.10 -8.20 9.51
N PHE A 80 -6.66 -7.73 8.35
CA PHE A 80 -6.15 -6.36 8.22
C PHE A 80 -6.62 -5.69 6.94
N LYS A 81 -6.71 -4.37 7.01
CA LYS A 81 -6.84 -3.47 5.87
C LYS A 81 -5.73 -2.44 5.97
N ARG A 82 -4.89 -2.39 4.95
CA ARG A 82 -3.71 -1.55 4.86
C ARG A 82 -3.82 -0.60 3.69
N VAL A 83 -3.43 0.64 3.91
CA VAL A 83 -3.33 1.66 2.86
C VAL A 83 -1.86 2.02 2.70
N LEU A 84 -1.32 1.79 1.49
CA LEU A 84 0.02 2.24 1.11
C LEU A 84 -0.12 3.50 0.28
N THR A 85 0.58 4.57 0.66
CA THR A 85 0.60 5.84 -0.07
C THR A 85 2.03 6.15 -0.48
N GLY A 86 2.32 5.92 -1.76
CA GLY A 86 3.62 6.16 -2.36
C GLY A 86 3.58 7.21 -3.47
N ARG A 87 4.67 7.31 -4.23
CA ARG A 87 4.80 8.28 -5.33
C ARG A 87 3.93 7.93 -6.53
N ARG A 88 3.59 6.64 -6.68
CA ARG A 88 2.74 6.15 -7.79
C ARG A 88 1.25 6.16 -7.45
N GLY A 89 0.89 6.64 -6.26
CA GLY A 89 -0.49 6.74 -5.78
C GLY A 89 -0.74 5.95 -4.50
N THR A 90 -2.02 5.69 -4.23
CA THR A 90 -2.47 5.01 -3.00
C THR A 90 -3.13 3.69 -3.35
N VAL A 91 -2.70 2.58 -2.72
CA VAL A 91 -3.34 1.26 -2.85
C VAL A 91 -3.86 0.76 -1.50
N THR A 92 -5.00 0.07 -1.53
CA THR A 92 -5.52 -0.66 -0.37
C THR A 92 -5.27 -2.16 -0.52
N ILE A 93 -4.59 -2.75 0.45
CA ILE A 93 -4.35 -4.18 0.58
C ILE A 93 -5.17 -4.71 1.74
N THR A 94 -5.83 -5.84 1.56
CA THR A 94 -6.49 -6.59 2.63
C THR A 94 -5.88 -7.96 2.77
N GLY A 95 -6.02 -8.58 3.93
CA GLY A 95 -5.54 -9.93 4.13
C GLY A 95 -5.88 -10.50 5.50
N SER A 96 -5.34 -11.69 5.73
CA SER A 96 -5.41 -12.37 7.01
C SER A 96 -4.04 -12.90 7.40
N ALA A 97 -3.78 -12.97 8.69
CA ALA A 97 -2.57 -13.51 9.27
C ALA A 97 -2.87 -14.24 10.57
N VAL A 98 -1.90 -15.01 11.04
CA VAL A 98 -1.86 -15.54 12.40
C VAL A 98 -0.65 -14.94 13.10
N LEU A 99 -0.88 -14.30 14.24
CA LEU A 99 0.17 -13.95 15.19
C LEU A 99 0.40 -15.17 16.07
N ALA A 100 1.62 -15.71 16.06
CA ALA A 100 2.05 -16.78 16.96
C ALA A 100 3.13 -16.25 17.89
N TRP A 101 2.93 -16.35 19.20
CA TRP A 101 3.88 -15.86 20.19
C TRP A 101 5.13 -16.75 20.25
N THR A 102 6.30 -16.12 20.21
CA THR A 102 7.60 -16.75 20.42
C THR A 102 8.17 -16.44 21.80
N SER A 103 7.61 -15.45 22.49
CA SER A 103 7.87 -15.09 23.90
C SER A 103 6.67 -14.34 24.46
N ALA A 104 6.74 -13.91 25.73
CA ALA A 104 5.68 -13.11 26.37
C ALA A 104 5.41 -11.75 25.69
N THR A 105 6.34 -11.26 24.86
CA THR A 105 6.25 -9.93 24.23
C THR A 105 6.64 -9.92 22.75
N ALA A 106 7.00 -11.04 22.16
CA ALA A 106 7.38 -11.12 20.75
C ALA A 106 6.66 -12.26 20.03
N GLY A 107 6.30 -12.04 18.78
CA GLY A 107 5.64 -13.06 17.96
C GLY A 107 5.97 -12.94 16.48
N THR A 108 5.66 -14.00 15.75
CA THR A 108 5.77 -14.08 14.29
C THR A 108 4.39 -13.96 13.66
N LEU A 109 4.33 -13.33 12.49
CA LEU A 109 3.13 -13.17 11.68
C LEU A 109 3.29 -13.99 10.40
N THR A 110 2.30 -14.80 10.05
CA THR A 110 2.24 -15.51 8.76
C THR A 110 0.83 -15.43 8.20
N GLY A 111 0.68 -15.16 6.91
CA GLY A 111 -0.62 -14.90 6.33
C GLY A 111 -0.63 -14.76 4.81
N THR A 112 -1.71 -14.18 4.31
CA THR A 112 -1.92 -13.86 2.89
C THR A 112 -2.46 -12.46 2.73
N TRP A 113 -2.36 -11.93 1.51
CA TRP A 113 -2.83 -10.59 1.17
C TRP A 113 -3.38 -10.53 -0.26
N SER A 114 -4.19 -9.51 -0.52
CA SER A 114 -4.70 -9.15 -1.84
C SER A 114 -4.99 -7.65 -1.97
N ILE A 115 -4.96 -7.11 -3.18
CA ILE A 115 -5.35 -5.73 -3.47
C ILE A 115 -6.88 -5.65 -3.54
N GLN A 116 -7.49 -4.83 -2.67
CA GLN A 116 -8.95 -4.74 -2.50
C GLN A 116 -9.64 -4.03 -3.68
N ALA A 117 -9.05 -2.95 -4.16
CA ALA A 117 -9.57 -2.14 -5.26
C ALA A 117 -8.39 -1.61 -6.08
N PRO A 118 -8.08 -2.21 -7.24
CA PRO A 118 -6.94 -1.79 -8.05
C PRO A 118 -7.15 -0.38 -8.61
N ASN A 119 -6.12 0.46 -8.55
CA ASN A 119 -6.12 1.81 -9.10
C ASN A 119 -4.72 2.21 -9.62
N GLY A 120 -4.68 2.88 -10.78
CA GLY A 120 -3.43 3.34 -11.38
C GLY A 120 -2.41 2.21 -11.59
N ALA A 121 -1.19 2.39 -11.10
CA ALA A 121 -0.12 1.39 -11.22
C ALA A 121 -0.32 0.14 -10.33
N TYR A 122 -1.25 0.21 -9.37
CA TYR A 122 -1.55 -0.86 -8.45
C TYR A 122 -2.74 -1.67 -8.98
N GLN A 123 -2.43 -2.60 -9.88
CA GLN A 123 -3.42 -3.49 -10.46
C GLN A 123 -3.79 -4.65 -9.51
N LYS A 124 -4.60 -5.63 -9.93
CA LYS A 124 -4.98 -6.78 -9.07
C LYS A 124 -3.72 -7.50 -8.59
N GLY A 125 -3.64 -7.87 -7.32
CA GLY A 125 -2.48 -8.62 -6.84
C GLY A 125 -2.77 -9.37 -5.56
N SER A 126 -1.96 -10.39 -5.28
CA SER A 126 -2.07 -11.21 -4.08
C SER A 126 -0.78 -11.97 -3.79
N GLY A 127 -0.67 -12.50 -2.57
CA GLY A 127 0.45 -13.35 -2.20
C GLY A 127 0.49 -13.69 -0.71
N SER A 128 1.69 -13.95 -0.22
CA SER A 128 1.97 -14.32 1.17
C SER A 128 2.50 -13.14 1.99
N LEU A 129 2.23 -13.19 3.28
CA LEU A 129 2.69 -12.28 4.31
C LEU A 129 3.51 -13.05 5.34
N SER A 130 4.64 -12.50 5.74
CA SER A 130 5.44 -12.97 6.86
C SER A 130 5.96 -11.78 7.67
N GLY A 131 6.32 -11.96 8.93
CA GLY A 131 6.95 -10.91 9.71
C GLY A 131 7.07 -11.20 11.20
N THR A 132 7.40 -10.16 11.95
CA THR A 132 7.57 -10.19 13.39
C THR A 132 6.88 -9.01 14.05
N ALA A 133 6.45 -9.19 15.29
CA ALA A 133 5.89 -8.15 16.15
C ALA A 133 6.60 -8.14 17.51
N ASN A 134 6.79 -6.96 18.07
CA ASN A 134 7.39 -6.74 19.37
C ASN A 134 6.50 -5.80 20.20
N PHE A 135 5.89 -6.37 21.24
CA PHE A 135 5.04 -5.72 22.23
C PHE A 135 5.80 -5.34 23.51
N GLY A 136 7.10 -5.64 23.58
CA GLY A 136 7.97 -5.26 24.70
C GLY A 136 8.56 -3.86 24.59
N VAL A 137 8.17 -3.11 23.55
CA VAL A 137 8.58 -1.73 23.27
C VAL A 137 7.36 -0.83 23.21
N THR A 138 7.56 0.48 23.46
CA THR A 138 6.49 1.47 23.47
C THR A 138 6.77 2.56 22.42
N PRO A 139 5.90 2.74 21.40
CA PRO A 139 4.77 1.86 21.06
C PRO A 139 5.23 0.47 20.56
N PRO A 140 4.38 -0.58 20.62
CA PRO A 140 4.64 -1.86 19.99
C PRO A 140 4.94 -1.72 18.50
N THR A 141 5.84 -2.54 17.98
CA THR A 141 6.34 -2.46 16.60
C THR A 141 6.14 -3.75 15.82
N ALA A 142 6.13 -3.66 14.49
CA ALA A 142 6.13 -4.81 13.60
C ALA A 142 6.99 -4.57 12.36
N THR A 143 7.64 -5.63 11.90
CA THR A 143 8.34 -5.69 10.61
C THR A 143 7.69 -6.76 9.75
N LEU A 144 7.24 -6.40 8.55
CA LEU A 144 6.44 -7.26 7.70
C LEU A 144 7.03 -7.33 6.29
N LYS A 145 6.91 -8.49 5.67
CA LYS A 145 7.29 -8.76 4.29
C LYS A 145 6.11 -9.40 3.57
N TYR A 146 5.68 -8.74 2.51
CA TYR A 146 4.69 -9.24 1.57
C TYR A 146 5.43 -9.68 0.31
N VAL A 147 5.15 -10.89 -0.16
CA VAL A 147 5.65 -11.40 -1.44
C VAL A 147 4.45 -11.83 -2.26
N GLY A 148 4.39 -11.45 -3.53
CA GLY A 148 3.28 -11.83 -4.37
C GLY A 148 3.44 -11.39 -5.81
N VAL A 149 2.34 -11.39 -6.53
CA VAL A 149 2.27 -10.99 -7.94
C VAL A 149 1.20 -9.92 -8.10
N VAL A 150 1.52 -8.89 -8.88
CA VAL A 150 0.55 -7.91 -9.38
C VAL A 150 0.31 -8.22 -10.86
N ASN A 151 -0.95 -8.32 -11.27
CA ASN A 151 -1.40 -8.68 -12.61
C ASN A 151 -1.96 -7.46 -13.33
N ASN A 152 -1.79 -7.37 -14.65
CA ASN A 152 -2.45 -6.35 -15.48
C ASN A 152 -3.91 -6.64 -15.78
#